data_AF-A0A1I7UGT4-F1
#
_entry.id   AF-A0A1I7UGT4-F1
#
_cell.length_a   1.000
_cell.length_b   1.000
_cell.length_c   1.000
_cell.angle_alpha   90.00
_cell.angle_beta   90.00
_cell.angle_gamma   90.00
#
_symmetry.space_group_name_H-M   'P 1'
#
loop_
_entity.id
_entity.type
_entity.pdbx_description
1 polymer ?
#
loop_
_entity_poly.entity_id
_entity_poly.type
_entity_poly.pdbx_seq_one_letter_code
_entity_poly.pdbx_strand_id
1 'polypeptide(L)'
;MQTSTIIFVCNVALVMASITGLCLCSSVFDFIVVSKLYYTVPDHKILINPLMAFWIFPASALSLLLSFLSLIFLSAGPRVVKFAVDHQMILSFFHGFFLCVAAILSSYVSLLCAQNANDISGYAAFATPAQFQLASAWYYSRLRALMVFSIIQSLLNAIVISFLYLGISCKYRTFIEVSEKPTHPDLVERTTYFA
;
A
#
# COMPACT_ATOMS: atom_id res chain seq x y z
N MET A 1 -17.79 -13.71 10.76
CA MET A 1 -16.45 -14.06 11.28
C MET A 1 -15.36 -14.01 10.21
N GLN A 2 -15.50 -14.65 9.05
CA GLN A 2 -14.42 -14.74 8.04
C GLN A 2 -13.98 -13.40 7.43
N THR A 3 -14.92 -12.50 7.12
CA THR A 3 -14.62 -11.20 6.46
C THR A 3 -13.75 -10.28 7.31
N SER A 4 -14.01 -10.19 8.63
CA SER A 4 -13.24 -9.34 9.56
C SER A 4 -11.80 -9.84 9.72
N THR A 5 -11.60 -11.16 9.80
CA THR A 5 -10.25 -11.76 9.87
C THR A 5 -9.47 -11.53 8.58
N ILE A 6 -10.10 -11.64 7.41
CA ILE A 6 -9.47 -11.35 6.12
C ILE A 6 -9.01 -9.90 6.06
N ILE A 7 -9.88 -8.94 6.42
CA ILE A 7 -9.54 -7.52 6.42
C ILE A 7 -8.40 -7.21 7.39
N PHE A 8 -8.40 -7.82 8.58
CA PHE A 8 -7.31 -7.67 9.55
C PHE A 8 -5.98 -8.18 8.97
N VAL A 9 -5.96 -9.39 8.43
CA VAL A 9 -4.75 -9.98 7.82
C VAL A 9 -4.27 -9.15 6.63
N CYS A 10 -5.19 -8.67 5.78
CA CYS A 10 -4.86 -7.80 4.65
C CYS A 10 -4.24 -6.49 5.12
N ASN A 11 -4.77 -5.85 6.17
CA ASN A 11 -4.21 -4.62 6.72
C ASN A 11 -2.81 -4.85 7.33
N VAL A 12 -2.60 -5.95 8.06
CA VAL A 12 -1.27 -6.32 8.57
C VAL A 12 -0.27 -6.54 7.42
N ALA A 13 -0.68 -7.27 6.38
CA ALA A 13 0.14 -7.49 5.18
C ALA A 13 0.44 -6.18 4.43
N LEU A 14 -0.54 -5.27 4.33
CA LEU A 14 -0.39 -3.93 3.75
C LEU A 14 0.66 -3.13 4.52
N VAL A 15 0.60 -3.08 5.85
CA VAL A 15 1.60 -2.40 6.68
C VAL A 15 3.01 -2.93 6.38
N MET A 16 3.20 -4.24 6.38
CA MET A 16 4.52 -4.85 6.09
C MET A 16 5.00 -4.55 4.66
N ALA A 17 4.11 -4.68 3.66
CA ALA A 17 4.42 -4.40 2.26
C ALA A 17 4.73 -2.91 2.03
N SER A 18 4.03 -2.01 2.72
CA SER A 18 4.25 -0.56 2.64
C SER A 18 5.54 -0.13 3.32
N ILE A 19 5.86 -0.67 4.50
CA ILE A 19 7.17 -0.43 5.14
C ILE A 19 8.30 -0.93 4.23
N THR A 20 8.18 -2.14 3.69
CA THR A 20 9.19 -2.70 2.79
C THR A 20 9.34 -1.85 1.52
N GLY A 21 8.22 -1.40 0.94
CA GLY A 21 8.20 -0.48 -0.21
C GLY A 21 8.91 0.84 0.09
N LEU A 22 8.66 1.45 1.26
CA LEU A 22 9.34 2.66 1.70
C LEU A 22 10.85 2.44 1.87
N CYS A 23 11.27 1.33 2.50
CA CYS A 23 12.68 1.00 2.66
C CYS A 23 13.38 0.79 1.31
N LEU A 24 12.74 0.09 0.37
CA LEU A 24 13.26 -0.10 -0.99
C LEU A 24 13.35 1.24 -1.75
N CYS A 25 12.34 2.09 -1.61
CA CYS A 25 12.31 3.42 -2.18
C CYS A 25 13.48 4.26 -1.65
N SER A 26 13.64 4.34 -0.34
CA SER A 26 14.78 5.03 0.31
C SER A 26 16.12 4.48 -0.16
N SER A 27 16.27 3.15 -0.27
CA SER A 27 17.50 2.53 -0.78
C SER A 27 17.81 2.93 -2.22
N VAL A 28 16.79 2.99 -3.09
CA VAL A 28 16.95 3.46 -4.48
C VAL A 28 17.40 4.92 -4.52
N PHE A 29 16.75 5.80 -3.76
CA PHE A 29 17.10 7.23 -3.77
C PHE A 29 18.44 7.54 -3.11
N ASP A 30 18.79 6.83 -2.04
CA ASP A 30 20.12 6.91 -1.44
C ASP A 30 21.20 6.46 -2.44
N PHE A 31 20.97 5.35 -3.14
CA PHE A 31 21.87 4.89 -4.20
C PHE A 31 22.04 5.90 -5.34
N ILE A 32 20.95 6.55 -5.77
CA ILE A 32 20.98 7.61 -6.81
C ILE A 32 21.84 8.80 -6.35
N VAL A 33 21.62 9.27 -5.11
CA VAL A 33 22.33 10.41 -4.55
C VAL A 33 23.81 10.11 -4.34
N VAL A 34 24.14 8.95 -3.77
CA VAL A 34 25.52 8.55 -3.45
C VAL A 34 26.32 8.19 -4.70
N SER A 35 25.72 7.45 -5.64
CA SER A 35 26.46 6.90 -6.78
C SER A 35 26.55 7.85 -7.97
N LYS A 36 25.82 8.98 -7.96
CA LYS A 36 25.77 9.99 -9.04
C LYS A 36 25.56 9.39 -10.45
N LEU A 37 24.85 8.26 -10.54
CA LEU A 37 24.58 7.54 -11.79
C LEU A 37 23.39 8.14 -12.55
N TYR A 38 23.46 9.45 -12.81
CA TYR A 38 22.37 10.18 -13.46
C TYR A 38 22.32 9.92 -14.97
N TYR A 39 23.44 9.51 -15.59
CA TYR A 39 23.60 9.52 -17.03
C TYR A 39 24.33 8.27 -17.56
N THR A 40 23.87 7.70 -18.67
CA THR A 40 24.65 6.75 -19.46
C THR A 40 25.78 7.49 -20.17
N VAL A 41 27.04 7.09 -20.00
CA VAL A 41 28.13 7.55 -20.88
C VAL A 41 28.15 6.61 -22.10
N PRO A 42 28.13 7.09 -23.35
CA PRO A 42 28.40 8.45 -23.84
C PRO A 42 27.16 9.34 -24.12
N ASP A 43 25.96 8.79 -24.14
CA ASP A 43 24.76 9.49 -24.66
C ASP A 43 24.12 10.50 -23.69
N HIS A 44 24.65 10.61 -22.47
CA HIS A 44 24.08 11.39 -21.36
C HIS A 44 22.57 11.20 -21.16
N LYS A 45 22.05 10.01 -21.49
CA LYS A 45 20.63 9.69 -21.31
C LYS A 45 20.37 9.52 -19.82
N ILE A 46 19.32 10.18 -19.31
CA ILE A 46 18.91 10.06 -17.91
C ILE A 46 18.57 8.59 -17.65
N LEU A 47 19.39 7.90 -16.86
CA LEU A 47 19.17 6.50 -16.49
C LEU A 47 18.17 6.41 -15.33
N ILE A 48 18.14 7.44 -14.48
CA ILE A 48 17.32 7.45 -13.27
C ILE A 48 16.66 8.82 -13.12
N ASN A 49 15.32 8.85 -13.25
CA ASN A 49 14.57 10.09 -13.08
C ASN A 49 14.25 10.31 -11.58
N PRO A 50 14.85 11.32 -10.92
CA PRO A 50 14.62 11.57 -9.50
C PRO A 50 13.17 11.97 -9.20
N LEU A 51 12.42 12.45 -10.21
CA LEU A 51 11.01 12.79 -10.07
C LEU A 51 10.13 11.56 -9.80
N MET A 52 10.63 10.34 -10.02
CA MET A 52 9.93 9.12 -9.63
C MET A 52 9.68 9.05 -8.12
N ALA A 53 10.48 9.74 -7.30
CA ALA A 53 10.30 9.81 -5.85
C ALA A 53 8.92 10.33 -5.46
N PHE A 54 8.42 11.33 -6.20
CA PHE A 54 7.13 11.96 -5.97
C PHE A 54 5.94 11.02 -6.23
N TRP A 55 6.17 9.89 -6.91
CA TRP A 55 5.15 8.87 -7.12
C TRP A 55 5.33 7.68 -6.16
N ILE A 56 6.57 7.19 -5.99
CA ILE A 56 6.84 5.97 -5.23
C ILE A 56 6.63 6.19 -3.72
N PHE A 57 7.12 7.31 -3.15
CA PHE A 57 6.96 7.58 -1.73
C PHE A 57 5.48 7.73 -1.31
N PRO A 58 4.68 8.58 -1.98
CA PRO A 58 3.27 8.74 -1.59
C PRO A 58 2.46 7.45 -1.76
N ALA A 59 2.74 6.60 -2.76
CA ALA A 59 2.04 5.34 -2.97
C ALA A 59 2.13 4.41 -1.75
N SER A 60 3.35 4.16 -1.29
CA SER A 60 3.58 3.30 -0.12
C SER A 60 3.18 3.98 1.18
N ALA A 61 3.38 5.30 1.31
CA ALA A 61 3.00 6.05 2.52
C ALA A 61 1.49 6.13 2.72
N LEU A 62 0.71 6.32 1.65
CA LEU A 62 -0.75 6.37 1.74
C LEU A 62 -1.32 5.00 2.14
N SER A 63 -0.84 3.93 1.51
CA SER A 63 -1.23 2.55 1.87
C SER A 63 -0.86 2.20 3.31
N LEU A 64 0.32 2.65 3.78
CA LEU A 64 0.73 2.51 5.17
C LEU A 64 -0.21 3.25 6.12
N LEU A 65 -0.49 4.52 5.84
CA LEU A 65 -1.31 5.37 6.70
C LEU A 65 -2.71 4.80 6.86
N LEU A 66 -3.35 4.39 5.75
CA LEU A 66 -4.70 3.83 5.78
C LEU A 66 -4.74 2.52 6.57
N SER A 67 -3.88 1.56 6.23
CA SER A 67 -3.86 0.26 6.91
C SER A 67 -3.48 0.36 8.39
N PHE A 68 -2.53 1.25 8.72
CA PHE A 68 -2.12 1.49 10.10
C PHE A 68 -3.23 2.16 10.92
N LEU A 69 -3.93 3.15 10.35
CA LEU A 69 -5.09 3.77 11.00
C LEU A 69 -6.21 2.74 11.23
N SER A 70 -6.48 1.86 10.26
CA SER A 70 -7.46 0.78 10.42
C SER A 70 -7.11 -0.17 11.58
N LEU A 71 -5.81 -0.48 11.77
CA LEU A 71 -5.35 -1.34 12.87
C LEU A 71 -5.38 -0.63 14.22
N ILE A 72 -4.94 0.64 14.29
CA ILE A 72 -4.99 1.42 15.53
C ILE A 72 -6.42 1.61 16.01
N PHE A 73 -7.37 1.74 15.09
CA PHE A 73 -8.78 1.91 15.42
C PHE A 73 -9.32 0.77 16.31
N LEU A 74 -8.76 -0.44 16.20
CA LEU A 74 -9.12 -1.58 17.04
C LEU A 74 -8.81 -1.36 18.54
N SER A 75 -7.85 -0.49 18.83
CA SER A 75 -7.43 -0.12 20.19
C SER A 75 -7.89 1.29 20.58
N ALA A 76 -8.83 1.88 19.82
CA ALA A 76 -9.28 3.25 20.05
C ALA A 76 -10.15 3.37 21.31
N GLY A 77 -9.99 4.49 22.03
CA GLY A 77 -10.80 4.79 23.21
C GLY A 77 -12.28 5.10 22.88
N PRO A 78 -13.18 5.05 23.88
CA PRO A 78 -14.62 5.16 23.68
C PRO A 78 -15.09 6.48 23.03
N ARG A 79 -14.34 7.58 23.22
CA ARG A 79 -14.64 8.86 22.57
C ARG A 79 -14.46 8.81 21.05
N VAL A 80 -13.40 8.14 20.58
CA VAL A 80 -13.09 8.00 19.15
C VAL A 80 -14.09 7.06 18.48
N VAL A 81 -14.44 5.96 19.17
CA VAL A 81 -15.48 5.04 18.72
C VAL A 81 -16.83 5.76 18.59
N LYS A 82 -17.24 6.55 19.59
CA LYS A 82 -18.48 7.35 19.52
C LYS A 82 -18.47 8.30 18.32
N PHE A 83 -17.39 9.07 18.14
CA PHE A 83 -17.25 9.96 16.99
C PHE A 83 -17.38 9.22 15.66
N ALA A 84 -16.75 8.03 15.56
CA ALA A 84 -16.78 7.22 14.36
C ALA A 84 -18.17 6.67 14.04
N VAL A 85 -18.96 6.32 15.06
CA VAL A 85 -20.37 5.93 14.88
C VAL A 85 -21.21 7.13 14.43
N ASP A 86 -21.03 8.29 15.08
CA ASP A 86 -21.79 9.50 14.77
C ASP A 86 -21.54 10.01 13.34
N HIS A 87 -20.34 9.80 12.79
CA HIS A 87 -19.92 10.26 11.45
C HIS A 87 -19.57 9.13 10.48
N GLN A 88 -20.13 7.93 10.72
CA GLN A 88 -19.75 6.70 10.05
C GLN A 88 -19.81 6.77 8.52
N MET A 89 -20.86 7.38 7.95
CA MET A 89 -21.01 7.51 6.50
C MET A 89 -19.89 8.33 5.86
N ILE A 90 -19.53 9.45 6.50
CA ILE A 90 -18.48 10.35 6.03
C ILE A 90 -17.12 9.66 6.12
N LEU A 91 -16.82 9.02 7.25
CA LEU A 91 -15.57 8.30 7.45
C LEU A 91 -15.42 7.12 6.49
N SER A 92 -16.50 6.37 6.26
CA SER A 92 -16.54 5.26 5.30
C SER A 92 -16.30 5.74 3.88
N PHE A 93 -16.92 6.85 3.48
CA PHE A 93 -16.71 7.46 2.16
C PHE A 93 -15.26 7.88 1.96
N PHE A 94 -14.68 8.62 2.90
CA PHE A 94 -13.28 9.05 2.79
C PHE A 94 -12.31 7.88 2.81
N HIS A 95 -12.50 6.91 3.70
CA HIS A 95 -11.64 5.73 3.77
C HIS A 95 -11.68 4.93 2.46
N GLY A 96 -12.88 4.66 1.92
CA GLY A 96 -13.04 4.00 0.63
C GLY A 96 -12.42 4.79 -0.53
N PHE A 97 -12.64 6.10 -0.57
CA PHE A 97 -12.05 6.99 -1.58
C PHE A 97 -10.52 6.94 -1.55
N PHE A 98 -9.91 7.09 -0.38
CA PHE A 98 -8.45 7.06 -0.25
C PHE A 98 -7.86 5.68 -0.52
N LEU A 99 -8.55 4.59 -0.18
CA LEU A 99 -8.14 3.25 -0.58
C LEU A 99 -8.15 3.07 -2.10
N CYS A 100 -9.16 3.59 -2.79
CA CYS A 100 -9.18 3.58 -4.26
C CYS A 100 -8.00 4.34 -4.86
N VAL A 101 -7.71 5.54 -4.33
CA VAL A 101 -6.54 6.33 -4.72
C VAL A 101 -5.24 5.55 -4.47
N ALA A 102 -5.11 4.92 -3.30
CA ALA A 102 -3.93 4.12 -2.96
C ALA A 102 -3.76 2.91 -3.89
N ALA A 103 -4.84 2.22 -4.25
CA ALA A 103 -4.81 1.10 -5.19
C ALA A 103 -4.37 1.53 -6.59
N ILE A 104 -4.98 2.59 -7.14
CA ILE A 104 -4.65 3.13 -8.47
C ILE A 104 -3.20 3.61 -8.49
N LEU A 105 -2.79 4.36 -7.47
CA LEU A 105 -1.43 4.90 -7.38
C LEU A 105 -0.38 3.78 -7.27
N SER A 106 -0.66 2.73 -6.49
CA SER A 106 0.22 1.55 -6.39
C SER A 106 0.32 0.80 -7.72
N SER A 107 -0.80 0.63 -8.44
CA SER A 107 -0.78 0.06 -9.79
C SER A 107 0.05 0.91 -10.77
N TYR A 108 -0.12 2.23 -10.73
CA TYR A 108 0.65 3.14 -11.57
C TYR A 108 2.15 3.06 -11.27
N VAL A 109 2.54 3.06 -10.00
CA VAL A 109 3.94 2.90 -9.59
C VAL A 109 4.51 1.56 -10.04
N SER A 110 3.74 0.48 -9.99
CA SER A 110 4.16 -0.81 -10.54
C SER A 110 4.50 -0.70 -12.04
N LEU A 111 3.62 -0.09 -12.84
CA LEU A 111 3.86 0.10 -14.27
C LEU A 111 5.11 0.96 -14.52
N LEU A 112 5.25 2.05 -13.76
CA LEU A 112 6.40 2.93 -13.84
C LEU A 112 7.71 2.18 -13.53
N CYS A 113 7.74 1.38 -12.45
CA CYS A 113 8.90 0.57 -12.10
C CYS A 113 9.20 -0.50 -13.17
N ALA A 114 8.16 -1.10 -13.77
CA ALA A 114 8.32 -2.10 -14.83
C ALA A 114 8.95 -1.49 -16.10
N GLN A 115 8.48 -0.32 -16.53
CA GLN A 115 9.02 0.40 -17.70
C GLN A 115 10.49 0.76 -17.48
N ASN A 116 10.82 1.37 -16.34
CA ASN A 116 12.20 1.74 -16.02
C ASN A 116 13.10 0.50 -15.87
N ALA A 117 12.60 -0.62 -15.35
CA ALA A 117 13.37 -1.85 -15.28
C ALA A 117 13.68 -2.39 -16.68
N ASN A 118 12.73 -2.32 -17.62
CA ASN A 118 12.93 -2.77 -18.99
C ASN A 118 13.97 -1.89 -19.71
N ASP A 119 13.93 -0.58 -19.52
CA ASP A 119 14.89 0.37 -20.11
C ASP A 119 16.34 0.10 -19.66
N ILE A 120 16.52 -0.44 -18.46
CA ILE A 120 17.84 -0.65 -17.84
C ILE A 120 18.32 -2.10 -17.96
N SER A 121 17.44 -3.01 -18.34
CA SER A 121 17.73 -4.45 -18.45
C SER A 121 18.93 -4.76 -19.35
N GLY A 122 19.08 -4.05 -20.48
CA GLY A 122 20.22 -4.20 -21.39
C GLY A 122 21.54 -3.82 -20.73
N TYR A 123 21.55 -2.73 -19.96
CA TYR A 123 22.75 -2.27 -19.24
C TYR A 123 23.10 -3.19 -18.07
N ALA A 124 22.09 -3.75 -17.39
CA ALA A 124 22.29 -4.74 -16.33
C ALA A 124 22.94 -6.03 -16.85
N ALA A 125 22.65 -6.43 -18.08
CA ALA A 125 23.13 -7.69 -18.65
C ALA A 125 24.50 -7.57 -19.35
N PHE A 126 24.75 -6.49 -20.11
CA PHE A 126 25.89 -6.45 -21.04
C PHE A 126 26.64 -5.10 -21.08
N ALA A 127 26.56 -4.26 -20.05
CA ALA A 127 27.25 -2.98 -20.10
C ALA A 127 28.76 -3.07 -19.82
N THR A 128 29.52 -2.17 -20.45
CA THR A 128 30.92 -1.90 -20.14
C THR A 128 31.06 -0.43 -19.75
N PRO A 129 31.82 -0.08 -18.70
CA PRO A 129 32.66 -0.95 -17.85
C PRO A 129 31.88 -1.78 -16.82
N ALA A 130 32.49 -2.82 -16.26
CA ALA A 130 31.86 -3.75 -15.32
C ALA A 130 31.27 -3.05 -14.07
N GLN A 131 31.86 -1.95 -13.61
CA GLN A 131 31.30 -1.15 -12.51
C GLN A 131 29.93 -0.58 -12.84
N PHE A 132 29.73 -0.11 -14.08
CA PHE A 132 28.45 0.40 -14.55
C PHE A 132 27.42 -0.71 -14.76
N GLN A 133 27.85 -1.89 -15.21
CA GLN A 133 27.00 -3.08 -15.29
C GLN A 133 26.47 -3.50 -13.91
N LEU A 134 27.36 -3.61 -12.90
CA LEU A 134 26.98 -3.99 -11.54
C LEU A 134 26.00 -3.00 -10.93
N ALA A 135 26.23 -1.70 -11.13
CA ALA A 135 25.33 -0.65 -10.67
C ALA A 135 23.95 -0.71 -11.36
N SER A 136 23.93 -0.95 -12.68
CA SER A 136 22.70 -1.10 -13.45
C SER A 136 21.93 -2.36 -13.03
N ALA A 137 22.62 -3.47 -12.76
CA ALA A 137 22.03 -4.71 -12.26
C ALA A 137 21.45 -4.54 -10.85
N TRP A 138 22.14 -3.80 -9.98
CA TRP A 138 21.65 -3.46 -8.64
C TRP A 138 20.35 -2.64 -8.72
N TYR A 139 20.32 -1.60 -9.56
CA TYR A 139 19.14 -0.76 -9.73
C TYR A 139 17.98 -1.51 -10.39
N TYR A 140 18.26 -2.31 -11.42
CA TYR A 140 17.29 -3.21 -12.06
C TYR A 140 16.59 -4.12 -11.05
N SER A 141 17.36 -4.79 -10.18
CA SER A 141 16.82 -5.69 -9.15
C SER A 141 15.87 -4.96 -8.19
N ARG A 142 16.23 -3.74 -7.77
CA ARG A 142 15.40 -2.92 -6.88
C ARG A 142 14.13 -2.40 -7.54
N LEU A 143 14.18 -2.00 -8.81
CA LEU A 143 12.98 -1.63 -9.57
C LEU A 143 12.01 -2.80 -9.70
N ARG A 144 12.51 -4.01 -9.98
CA ARG A 144 11.68 -5.22 -10.04
C ARG A 144 11.07 -5.57 -8.69
N ALA A 145 11.81 -5.40 -7.60
CA ALA A 145 11.27 -5.58 -6.25
C ALA A 145 10.16 -4.56 -5.95
N LEU A 146 10.39 -3.27 -6.22
CA LEU A 146 9.39 -2.20 -6.04
C LEU A 146 8.12 -2.44 -6.87
N MET A 147 8.26 -2.94 -8.10
CA MET A 147 7.14 -3.35 -8.95
C MET A 147 6.29 -4.42 -8.24
N VAL A 148 6.91 -5.50 -7.77
CA VAL A 148 6.20 -6.60 -7.09
C VAL A 148 5.50 -6.11 -5.82
N PHE A 149 6.17 -5.33 -4.97
CA PHE A 149 5.56 -4.79 -3.76
C PHE A 149 4.41 -3.83 -4.07
N SER A 150 4.53 -3.02 -5.12
CA SER A 150 3.46 -2.13 -5.57
C SER A 150 2.23 -2.91 -6.09
N ILE A 151 2.44 -4.03 -6.78
CA ILE A 151 1.34 -4.94 -7.18
C ILE A 151 0.64 -5.49 -5.94
N ILE A 152 1.41 -5.99 -4.96
CA ILE A 152 0.86 -6.55 -3.72
C ILE A 152 0.05 -5.48 -2.97
N GLN A 153 0.57 -4.26 -2.82
CA GLN A 153 -0.16 -3.16 -2.20
C GLN A 153 -1.47 -2.84 -2.93
N SER A 154 -1.45 -2.79 -4.27
CA SER A 154 -2.64 -2.57 -5.09
C SER A 154 -3.69 -3.66 -4.88
N LEU A 155 -3.29 -4.93 -4.95
CA LEU A 155 -4.18 -6.07 -4.76
C LEU A 155 -4.79 -6.09 -3.36
N LEU A 156 -3.99 -5.85 -2.31
CA LEU A 156 -4.48 -5.83 -0.94
C LEU A 156 -5.44 -4.66 -0.70
N ASN A 157 -5.14 -3.46 -1.22
CA ASN A 157 -6.08 -2.33 -1.17
C ASN A 157 -7.39 -2.66 -1.89
N ALA A 158 -7.32 -3.27 -3.08
CA ALA A 158 -8.50 -3.71 -3.82
C ALA A 158 -9.34 -4.75 -3.06
N ILE A 159 -8.70 -5.73 -2.43
CA ILE A 159 -9.36 -6.72 -1.57
C ILE A 159 -10.10 -6.02 -0.43
N VAL A 160 -9.43 -5.11 0.28
CA VAL A 160 -10.06 -4.35 1.38
C VAL A 160 -11.28 -3.57 0.88
N ILE A 161 -11.19 -2.91 -0.28
CA ILE A 161 -12.32 -2.22 -0.91
C ILE A 161 -13.47 -3.19 -1.23
N SER A 162 -13.17 -4.32 -1.87
CA SER A 162 -14.16 -5.31 -2.28
C SER A 162 -14.94 -5.90 -1.10
N PHE A 163 -14.23 -6.22 0.00
CA PHE A 163 -14.85 -6.81 1.18
C PHE A 163 -15.61 -5.80 2.04
N LEU A 164 -15.09 -4.57 2.20
CA LEU A 164 -15.72 -3.54 3.04
C LEU A 164 -16.85 -2.79 2.32
N TYR A 165 -16.64 -2.38 1.07
CA TYR A 165 -17.52 -1.41 0.40
C TYR A 165 -18.36 -1.99 -0.73
N LEU A 166 -17.88 -3.02 -1.42
CA LEU A 166 -18.60 -3.65 -2.53
C LEU A 166 -19.39 -4.91 -2.14
N GLY A 167 -19.43 -5.25 -0.85
CA GLY A 167 -20.52 -6.04 -0.31
C GLY A 167 -20.49 -7.53 -0.63
N ILE A 168 -19.35 -8.21 -0.48
CA ILE A 168 -19.36 -9.68 -0.33
C ILE A 168 -19.99 -10.09 1.02
N SER A 169 -20.20 -9.16 1.97
CA SER A 169 -20.93 -9.42 3.23
C SER A 169 -21.82 -8.28 3.74
N CYS A 170 -22.00 -7.18 3.02
CA CYS A 170 -22.88 -6.08 3.44
C CYS A 170 -24.35 -6.38 3.15
N LYS A 171 -24.88 -7.43 3.80
CA LYS A 171 -26.31 -7.58 4.03
C LYS A 171 -26.59 -6.93 5.38
N TYR A 172 -26.88 -5.63 5.32
CA TYR A 172 -27.58 -4.81 6.32
C TYR A 172 -27.35 -5.17 7.80
N ARG A 173 -26.37 -4.53 8.45
CA ARG A 173 -26.48 -4.26 9.89
C ARG A 173 -26.02 -2.83 10.16
N THR A 174 -26.96 -2.01 10.63
CA THR A 174 -26.69 -0.63 11.04
C THR A 174 -26.05 -0.64 12.43
N PHE A 175 -25.23 0.38 12.73
CA PHE A 175 -24.47 0.50 13.97
C PHE A 175 -25.32 0.54 15.25
N ILE A 176 -26.62 0.80 15.11
CA ILE A 176 -27.60 0.82 16.19
C ILE A 176 -27.80 -0.60 16.76
N GLU A 177 -27.78 -1.65 15.93
CA GLU A 177 -27.91 -3.05 16.37
C GLU A 177 -26.63 -3.61 17.04
N VAL A 178 -25.53 -2.86 17.01
CA VAL A 178 -24.24 -3.23 17.63
C VAL A 178 -24.09 -2.61 19.03
N SER A 179 -24.85 -1.56 19.33
CA SER A 179 -24.74 -0.81 20.58
C SER A 179 -25.65 -1.30 21.71
N GLU A 180 -26.72 -2.06 21.40
CA GLU A 180 -27.62 -2.58 22.44
C GLU A 180 -27.08 -3.89 23.02
N LYS A 181 -26.91 -3.91 24.35
CA LYS A 181 -26.62 -5.13 25.11
C LYS A 181 -27.80 -6.11 24.89
N PRO A 182 -27.54 -7.37 24.50
CA PRO A 182 -28.62 -8.29 24.19
C PRO A 182 -29.52 -8.49 25.43
N THR A 183 -30.83 -8.27 25.25
CA THR A 183 -31.88 -8.47 26.26
C THR A 183 -32.20 -9.95 26.52
N HIS A 184 -31.62 -10.86 25.72
CA HIS A 184 -31.74 -12.30 25.90
C HIS A 184 -30.35 -12.93 26.07
N PRO A 185 -30.15 -13.81 27.08
CA PRO A 185 -28.84 -14.37 27.41
C PRO A 185 -28.39 -15.52 26.51
N ASP A 186 -29.10 -15.80 25.41
CA ASP A 186 -28.77 -16.90 24.52
C ASP A 186 -28.29 -16.39 23.17
N LEU A 187 -27.05 -16.79 22.84
CA LEU A 187 -26.34 -16.68 21.57
C LEU A 187 -25.63 -15.33 21.29
N VAL A 188 -24.31 -15.48 21.08
CA VAL A 188 -23.36 -14.51 20.51
C VAL A 188 -22.72 -13.55 21.52
N GLU A 189 -22.00 -14.15 22.47
CA GLU A 189 -20.79 -13.55 23.02
C GLU A 189 -19.76 -13.33 21.88
N ARG A 190 -19.24 -12.09 21.78
CA ARG A 190 -18.11 -11.63 20.95
C ARG A 190 -18.33 -11.37 19.45
N THR A 191 -18.94 -10.22 19.13
CA THR A 191 -18.60 -9.51 17.87
C THR A 191 -18.71 -7.99 18.07
N THR A 192 -17.69 -7.37 18.66
CA THR A 192 -17.47 -5.91 18.59
C THR A 192 -16.20 -5.63 17.81
N TYR A 193 -16.26 -5.72 16.48
CA TYR A 193 -15.23 -5.16 15.60
C TYR A 193 -15.92 -4.65 14.33
N PHE A 194 -15.69 -3.37 14.03
CA PHE A 194 -16.33 -2.58 12.98
C PHE A 194 -16.20 -3.26 11.60
N ALA A 195 -17.33 -3.33 10.90
CA ALA A 195 -17.43 -3.39 9.43
C ALA A 195 -17.62 -1.97 8.91
#